data_AF-A0A2X4TEP1-F1
#
_entry.id   AF-A0A2X4TEP1-F1
#
_cell.length_a   1.000
_cell.length_b   1.000
_cell.length_c   1.000
_cell.angle_alpha   90.00
_cell.angle_beta   90.00
_cell.angle_gamma   90.00
#
_symmetry.space_group_name_H-M   'P 1'
#
loop_
_entity.id
_entity.type
_entity.pdbx_description
1 polymer ?
#
loop_
_entity_poly.entity_id
_entity_poly.type
_entity_poly.pdbx_seq_one_letter_code
_entity_poly.pdbx_strand_id
1 'polypeptide(L)'
;MAELCALISALANVPVNQNIAITGSVDQFGRAQPVGGLNEKIEGFFAICEQRELSGKQGVIIPAANVRHLSLKSRLLQAVKEEKFTIWAVDDVTDALPLLLNLVWDGEGQTTLMQTIQERIAQATQQEGRHRFPWPLRWLNYFIPN
;
A
#
# COMPACT_ATOMS: atom_id res chain seq x y z
N MET A 1 -2.89 5.28 -7.04
CA MET A 1 -3.21 4.60 -5.76
C MET A 1 -2.14 3.59 -5.35
N ALA A 2 -1.81 2.58 -6.17
CA ALA A 2 -0.79 1.58 -5.84
C ALA A 2 0.57 2.18 -5.46
N GLU A 3 1.06 3.14 -6.25
CA GLU A 3 2.33 3.84 -6.01
C GLU A 3 2.35 4.59 -4.68
N LEU A 4 1.23 5.21 -4.31
CA LEU A 4 1.09 5.90 -3.02
C LEU A 4 1.17 4.91 -1.85
N CYS A 5 0.47 3.77 -1.95
CA CYS A 5 0.58 2.71 -0.93
C CYS A 5 2.00 2.17 -0.81
N ALA A 6 2.70 1.97 -1.94
CA ALA A 6 4.09 1.52 -1.95
C ALA A 6 5.05 2.56 -1.32
N LEU A 7 4.85 3.84 -1.59
CA LEU A 7 5.59 4.92 -0.96
C LEU A 7 5.36 4.95 0.55
N ILE A 8 4.11 4.86 1.00
CA ILE A 8 3.74 4.80 2.43
C ILE A 8 4.39 3.60 3.10
N SER A 9 4.34 2.42 2.47
CA SER A 9 5.03 1.21 2.93
C SER A 9 6.54 1.44 3.10
N ALA A 10 7.20 2.05 2.12
CA ALA A 10 8.63 2.33 2.16
C ALA A 10 8.98 3.32 3.29
N LEU A 11 8.19 4.38 3.44
CA LEU A 11 8.34 5.37 4.52
C LEU A 11 8.10 4.75 5.90
N ALA A 12 7.15 3.83 6.03
CA ALA A 12 6.83 3.15 7.29
C ALA A 12 7.72 1.92 7.59
N ASN A 13 8.45 1.39 6.60
CA ASN A 13 9.16 0.10 6.68
C ASN A 13 8.24 -1.11 6.88
N VAL A 14 7.01 -1.03 6.38
CA VAL A 14 5.98 -2.06 6.61
C VAL A 14 5.83 -2.89 5.34
N PRO A 15 5.90 -4.23 5.42
CA PRO A 15 5.78 -5.07 4.24
C PRO A 15 4.38 -4.98 3.61
N VAL A 16 4.33 -4.99 2.28
CA VAL A 16 3.08 -5.05 1.51
C VAL A 16 2.63 -6.50 1.37
N ASN A 17 1.37 -6.78 1.70
CA ASN A 17 0.73 -8.07 1.46
C ASN A 17 0.60 -8.37 -0.04
N GLN A 18 1.44 -9.28 -0.53
CA GLN A 18 1.52 -9.65 -1.96
C GLN A 18 0.36 -10.51 -2.46
N ASN A 19 -0.54 -10.95 -1.58
CA ASN A 19 -1.75 -11.69 -2.00
C ASN A 19 -2.81 -10.75 -2.60
N ILE A 20 -2.68 -9.44 -2.40
CA ILE A 20 -3.69 -8.45 -2.75
C ILE A 20 -3.15 -7.56 -3.85
N ALA A 21 -3.81 -7.55 -5.01
CA ALA A 21 -3.58 -6.55 -6.04
C ALA A 21 -4.42 -5.29 -5.78
N ILE A 22 -4.02 -4.18 -6.36
CA ILE A 22 -4.73 -2.91 -6.25
C ILE A 22 -4.73 -2.19 -7.59
N THR A 23 -5.87 -1.61 -7.96
CA THR A 23 -5.97 -0.72 -9.11
C THR A 23 -6.84 0.48 -8.78
N GLY A 24 -6.52 1.63 -9.36
CA GLY A 24 -7.20 2.89 -9.07
C GLY A 24 -6.28 4.10 -9.21
N SER A 25 -6.85 5.23 -9.61
CA SER A 25 -6.20 6.53 -9.47
C SER A 25 -6.48 7.10 -8.08
N VAL A 26 -5.78 8.16 -7.70
CA VAL A 26 -5.98 8.86 -6.42
C VAL A 26 -5.84 10.36 -6.67
N ASP A 27 -6.67 11.18 -6.05
CA ASP A 27 -6.49 12.64 -6.06
C ASP A 27 -5.62 13.13 -4.89
N GLN A 28 -5.38 14.44 -4.84
CA GLN A 28 -4.56 15.06 -3.79
C GLN A 28 -5.17 14.93 -2.38
N PHE A 29 -6.46 14.58 -2.26
CA PHE A 29 -7.15 14.42 -1.00
C PHE A 29 -7.21 12.95 -0.55
N GLY A 30 -6.63 12.02 -1.32
CA GLY A 30 -6.65 10.59 -1.00
C GLY A 30 -7.79 9.82 -1.64
N ARG A 31 -8.72 10.49 -2.34
CA ARG A 31 -9.93 9.84 -2.86
C ARG A 31 -9.61 8.89 -4.01
N ALA A 32 -10.12 7.68 -3.93
CA ALA A 32 -9.98 6.67 -4.98
C ALA A 32 -10.78 7.08 -6.22
N GLN A 33 -10.11 7.14 -7.37
CA GLN A 33 -10.70 7.57 -8.63
C GLN A 33 -10.84 6.41 -9.61
N PRO A 34 -11.91 6.41 -10.42
CA PRO A 34 -12.19 5.31 -11.32
C PRO A 34 -11.14 5.16 -12.42
N VAL A 35 -10.96 3.93 -12.89
CA VAL A 35 -10.03 3.58 -13.96
C VAL A 35 -10.71 2.72 -15.03
N GLY A 36 -10.17 2.78 -16.24
CA GLY A 36 -10.55 1.89 -17.35
C GLY A 36 -9.93 0.50 -17.26
N GLY A 37 -10.49 -0.44 -18.03
CA GLY A 37 -10.02 -1.83 -18.13
C GLY A 37 -10.14 -2.63 -16.82
N LEU A 38 -11.15 -2.31 -15.99
CA LEU A 38 -11.26 -2.83 -14.64
C LEU A 38 -11.47 -4.36 -14.62
N ASN A 39 -12.37 -4.87 -15.47
CA ASN A 39 -12.68 -6.30 -15.53
C ASN A 39 -11.43 -7.10 -15.94
N GLU A 40 -10.70 -6.64 -16.95
CA GLU A 40 -9.48 -7.27 -17.45
C GLU A 40 -8.38 -7.29 -16.39
N LYS A 41 -8.25 -6.22 -15.60
CA LYS A 41 -7.28 -6.15 -14.50
C LYS A 41 -7.60 -7.13 -13.38
N ILE A 42 -8.86 -7.20 -12.96
CA ILE A 42 -9.30 -8.12 -11.90
C ILE A 42 -9.13 -9.57 -12.38
N GLU A 43 -9.62 -9.89 -13.58
CA GLU A 43 -9.54 -11.23 -14.15
C GLU A 43 -8.10 -11.66 -14.44
N GLY A 44 -7.24 -10.74 -14.86
CA GLY A 44 -5.82 -11.00 -15.07
C GLY A 44 -5.11 -11.42 -13.77
N PHE A 45 -5.36 -10.69 -12.67
CA PHE A 45 -4.80 -11.07 -11.37
C PHE A 45 -5.38 -12.41 -10.87
N PHE A 46 -6.70 -12.59 -10.97
CA PHE A 46 -7.37 -13.84 -10.60
C PHE A 46 -6.78 -15.05 -11.35
N ALA A 47 -6.56 -14.94 -12.65
CA ALA A 47 -6.00 -16.04 -13.46
C ALA A 47 -4.59 -16.45 -12.98
N ILE A 48 -3.75 -15.50 -12.58
CA ILE A 48 -2.42 -15.79 -12.02
C ILE A 48 -2.54 -16.46 -10.65
N CYS A 49 -3.42 -15.96 -9.78
CA CYS A 49 -3.66 -16.57 -8.47
C CYS A 49 -4.16 -18.00 -8.60
N GLU A 50 -5.06 -18.24 -9.55
CA GLU A 50 -5.65 -19.54 -9.79
C GLU A 50 -4.65 -20.56 -10.34
N GLN A 51 -3.78 -20.15 -11.27
CA GLN A 51 -2.67 -20.98 -11.75
C GLN A 51 -1.70 -21.37 -10.62
N ARG A 52 -1.64 -20.57 -9.55
CA ARG A 52 -0.78 -20.77 -8.38
C ARG A 52 -1.54 -21.29 -7.16
N GLU A 53 -2.75 -21.78 -7.36
CA GLU A 53 -3.68 -22.22 -6.31
C GLU A 53 -4.29 -21.07 -5.47
N LEU A 54 -5.62 -21.07 -5.37
CA LEU A 54 -6.36 -20.11 -4.55
C LEU A 54 -6.30 -20.54 -3.08
N SER A 55 -5.77 -19.67 -2.23
CA SER A 55 -5.59 -19.90 -0.79
C SER A 55 -6.68 -19.25 0.07
N GLY A 56 -7.63 -18.51 -0.55
CA GLY A 56 -8.61 -17.69 0.15
C GLY A 56 -8.10 -16.33 0.61
N LYS A 57 -6.79 -16.07 0.50
CA LYS A 57 -6.19 -14.80 0.90
C LYS A 57 -6.05 -13.81 -0.24
N GLN A 58 -6.27 -14.25 -1.48
CA GLN A 58 -6.07 -13.43 -2.66
C GLN A 58 -7.26 -12.51 -2.94
N GLY A 59 -6.99 -11.35 -3.53
CA GLY A 59 -8.05 -10.46 -3.96
C GLY A 59 -7.56 -9.18 -4.61
N VAL A 60 -8.52 -8.31 -4.96
CA VAL A 60 -8.23 -7.02 -5.62
C VAL A 60 -8.94 -5.88 -4.91
N ILE A 61 -8.20 -4.82 -4.64
CA ILE A 61 -8.74 -3.52 -4.20
C ILE A 61 -9.06 -2.68 -5.44
N ILE A 62 -10.28 -2.13 -5.50
CA ILE A 62 -10.80 -1.30 -6.59
C ILE A 62 -11.45 -0.02 -6.06
N PRO A 63 -11.58 1.05 -6.87
CA PRO A 63 -12.35 2.22 -6.48
C PRO A 63 -13.85 1.87 -6.36
N ALA A 64 -14.54 2.38 -5.34
CA ALA A 64 -15.98 2.14 -5.17
C ALA A 64 -16.80 2.67 -6.35
N ALA A 65 -16.40 3.80 -6.94
CA ALA A 65 -17.01 4.37 -8.14
C ALA A 65 -16.99 3.43 -9.36
N ASN A 66 -16.12 2.42 -9.35
CA ASN A 66 -15.97 1.42 -10.41
C ASN A 66 -16.90 0.20 -10.25
N VAL A 67 -17.52 -0.01 -9.08
CA VAL A 67 -18.33 -1.20 -8.77
C VAL A 67 -19.46 -1.41 -9.78
N ARG A 68 -20.15 -0.33 -10.17
CA ARG A 68 -21.22 -0.36 -11.18
C ARG A 68 -20.78 -0.81 -12.59
N HIS A 69 -19.46 -0.86 -12.84
CA HIS A 69 -18.89 -1.28 -14.13
C HIS A 69 -18.41 -2.73 -14.12
N LEU A 70 -18.58 -3.45 -13.01
CA LEU A 70 -18.17 -4.86 -12.90
C LEU A 70 -19.06 -5.76 -13.74
N SER A 71 -18.41 -6.55 -14.60
CA SER A 71 -19.01 -7.58 -15.43
C SER A 71 -18.01 -8.72 -15.57
N LEU A 72 -17.87 -9.51 -14.50
CA LEU A 72 -16.83 -10.52 -14.33
C LEU A 72 -17.30 -11.91 -14.78
N LYS A 73 -16.39 -12.73 -15.29
CA LYS A 73 -16.65 -14.12 -15.66
C LYS A 73 -17.18 -14.96 -14.48
N SER A 74 -18.07 -15.91 -14.79
CA SER A 74 -18.72 -16.79 -13.81
C SER A 74 -17.74 -17.54 -12.91
N ARG A 75 -16.57 -17.92 -13.42
CA ARG A 75 -15.52 -18.61 -12.65
C ARG A 75 -15.01 -17.76 -11.49
N LEU A 76 -14.77 -16.49 -11.74
CA LEU A 76 -14.33 -15.55 -10.71
C LEU A 76 -15.46 -15.31 -9.70
N LEU A 77 -16.69 -15.10 -10.18
CA LEU A 77 -17.86 -14.96 -9.31
C LEU A 77 -18.04 -16.18 -8.39
N GLN A 78 -17.78 -17.39 -8.89
CA GLN A 78 -17.82 -18.61 -8.09
C GLN A 78 -16.73 -18.64 -7.02
N ALA A 79 -15.49 -18.27 -7.36
CA ALA A 79 -14.40 -18.18 -6.38
C ALA A 79 -14.69 -17.15 -5.29
N VAL A 80 -15.34 -16.03 -5.62
CA VAL A 80 -15.79 -15.03 -4.64
C VAL A 80 -16.88 -15.61 -3.73
N LYS A 81 -17.88 -16.31 -4.28
CA LYS A 81 -18.92 -16.98 -3.50
C LYS A 81 -18.38 -18.06 -2.56
N GLU A 82 -17.30 -18.71 -2.95
CA GLU A 82 -16.60 -19.73 -2.16
C GLU A 82 -15.56 -19.15 -1.20
N GLU A 83 -15.49 -17.81 -1.05
CA GLU A 83 -14.52 -17.11 -0.20
C GLU A 83 -13.04 -17.42 -0.55
N LYS A 84 -12.79 -17.87 -1.79
CA LYS A 84 -11.45 -18.18 -2.30
C LYS A 84 -10.73 -16.96 -2.89
N PHE A 85 -11.48 -15.91 -3.21
CA PHE A 85 -10.97 -14.66 -3.77
C PHE A 85 -11.86 -13.50 -3.32
N THR A 86 -11.30 -12.34 -3.01
CA THR A 86 -12.08 -11.19 -2.53
C THR A 86 -11.92 -9.97 -3.42
N ILE A 87 -12.97 -9.15 -3.55
CA ILE A 87 -12.89 -7.83 -4.20
C ILE A 87 -13.28 -6.79 -3.15
N TRP A 88 -12.37 -5.88 -2.85
CA TRP A 88 -12.61 -4.77 -1.91
C TRP A 88 -12.83 -3.48 -2.68
N ALA A 89 -13.95 -2.82 -2.43
CA ALA A 89 -14.24 -1.49 -2.95
C ALA A 89 -13.84 -0.44 -1.90
N VAL A 90 -13.07 0.57 -2.31
CA VAL A 90 -12.59 1.64 -1.42
C VAL A 90 -12.95 3.02 -1.98
N ASP A 91 -13.26 3.96 -1.08
CA ASP A 91 -13.54 5.35 -1.43
C ASP A 91 -12.30 6.23 -1.23
N ASP A 92 -11.44 5.89 -0.27
CA ASP A 92 -10.18 6.57 0.01
C ASP A 92 -9.00 5.59 0.05
N VAL A 93 -7.79 6.09 -0.25
CA VAL A 93 -6.57 5.30 -0.11
C VAL A 93 -6.37 4.82 1.34
N THR A 94 -6.86 5.55 2.34
CA THR A 94 -6.78 5.12 3.74
C THR A 94 -7.53 3.82 4.01
N ASP A 95 -8.56 3.50 3.23
CA ASP A 95 -9.30 2.23 3.36
C ASP A 95 -8.48 1.04 2.81
N ALA A 96 -7.59 1.31 1.85
CA ALA A 96 -6.72 0.30 1.24
C ALA A 96 -5.51 -0.05 2.11
N LEU A 97 -5.04 0.88 2.95
CA LEU A 97 -3.84 0.73 3.75
C LEU A 97 -3.92 -0.42 4.77
N PRO A 98 -5.00 -0.59 5.56
CA PRO A 98 -5.14 -1.73 6.46
C PRO A 98 -5.09 -3.08 5.73
N LEU A 99 -5.67 -3.16 4.53
CA LEU A 99 -5.69 -4.38 3.73
C LEU A 99 -4.28 -4.76 3.24
N LEU A 100 -3.51 -3.77 2.78
CA LEU A 100 -2.18 -3.98 2.20
C LEU A 100 -1.07 -4.07 3.24
N LEU A 101 -1.16 -3.32 4.33
CA LEU A 101 -0.06 -3.09 5.27
C LEU A 101 -0.36 -3.60 6.69
N ASN A 102 -1.57 -4.12 6.95
CA ASN A 102 -2.03 -4.55 8.28
C ASN A 102 -1.97 -3.46 9.37
N LEU A 103 -1.89 -2.19 8.97
CA LEU A 103 -1.88 -1.03 9.86
C LEU A 103 -2.80 0.04 9.29
N VAL A 104 -3.47 0.75 10.20
CA VAL A 104 -4.29 1.90 9.83
C VAL A 104 -3.41 3.13 9.55
N TRP A 105 -3.95 4.07 8.78
CA TRP A 105 -3.29 5.36 8.54
C TRP A 105 -3.04 6.12 9.85
N ASP A 106 -4.10 6.35 10.62
CA ASP A 106 -4.10 7.08 11.89
C ASP A 106 -5.25 6.61 12.80
N GLY A 107 -5.14 6.83 14.11
CA GLY A 107 -6.09 6.39 15.13
C GLY A 107 -5.51 6.27 16.54
N GLU A 108 -6.38 6.23 17.54
CA GLU A 108 -5.97 6.12 18.95
C GLU A 108 -5.78 4.66 19.40
N GLY A 109 -4.85 4.42 20.31
CA GLY A 109 -4.70 3.15 21.03
C GLY A 109 -3.99 2.02 20.28
N GLN A 110 -3.41 2.28 19.11
CA GLN A 110 -2.64 1.30 18.33
C GLN A 110 -1.49 1.96 17.57
N THR A 111 -0.50 1.16 17.15
CA THR A 111 0.58 1.62 16.26
C THR A 111 -0.01 1.95 14.88
N THR A 112 0.25 3.15 14.39
CA THR A 112 -0.26 3.62 13.09
C THR A 112 0.86 3.83 12.07
N LEU A 113 0.49 3.87 10.79
CA LEU A 113 1.41 4.20 9.72
C LEU A 113 1.96 5.62 9.89
N MET A 114 1.11 6.59 10.24
CA MET A 114 1.52 7.98 10.47
C MET A 114 2.59 8.08 11.56
N GLN A 115 2.36 7.43 12.72
CA GLN A 115 3.31 7.43 13.83
C GLN A 115 4.65 6.81 13.41
N THR A 116 4.61 5.65 12.75
CA THR A 116 5.81 4.94 12.30
C THR A 116 6.62 5.78 11.30
N ILE A 117 5.95 6.46 10.37
CA ILE A 117 6.60 7.36 9.41
C ILE A 117 7.23 8.55 10.12
N GLN A 118 6.51 9.20 11.04
CA GLN A 118 7.01 10.36 11.79
C GLN A 118 8.25 10.01 12.61
N GLU A 119 8.23 8.89 13.32
CA GLU A 119 9.38 8.41 14.10
C GLU A 119 10.60 8.17 13.21
N ARG A 120 10.41 7.55 12.04
CA ARG A 120 11.52 7.28 11.10
C ARG A 120 12.08 8.55 10.47
N ILE A 121 11.23 9.50 10.11
CA ILE A 121 11.68 10.80 9.62
C ILE A 121 12.47 11.52 10.71
N ALA A 122 11.96 11.54 11.96
CA ALA A 122 12.66 12.16 13.08
C ALA A 122 14.05 11.55 13.33
N GLN A 123 14.16 10.21 13.27
CA GLN A 123 15.44 9.49 13.38
C GLN A 123 16.40 9.85 12.25
N ALA A 124 15.92 9.94 11.00
CA ALA A 124 16.74 10.30 9.85
C ALA A 124 17.26 11.75 9.94
N THR A 125 16.39 12.70 10.32
CA THR A 125 16.77 14.11 10.47
C THR A 125 17.76 14.34 11.62
N GLN A 126 17.64 13.60 12.73
CA GLN A 126 18.63 13.67 13.83
C GLN A 126 20.02 13.17 13.41
N GLN A 127 20.12 12.24 12.47
CA GLN A 127 21.41 11.76 11.97
C GLN A 127 22.12 12.81 11.10
N GLU A 128 21.40 13.62 10.35
CA GLU A 128 21.99 14.69 9.52
C GLU A 128 22.67 15.78 10.36
N GLY A 129 22.15 16.04 11.56
CA GLY A 129 22.75 16.95 12.55
C GLY A 129 24.11 16.49 13.11
N ARG A 130 24.57 15.28 12.81
CA ARG A 130 25.87 14.74 13.29
C ARG A 130 27.09 15.22 12.51
N HIS A 131 26.95 16.16 11.58
CA HIS A 131 28.10 16.84 11.01
C HIS A 131 28.68 17.82 12.04
N ARG A 132 29.48 17.27 12.96
CA ARG A 132 30.16 17.98 14.06
C ARG A 132 30.91 19.24 13.61
N PHE A 133 31.36 19.26 12.36
CA PHE A 133 32.11 20.37 11.78
C PHE A 133 31.42 20.98 10.54
N PRO A 134 31.52 22.30 10.34
CA PRO A 134 31.06 22.99 9.12
C PRO A 134 31.64 22.35 7.85
N TRP A 135 31.02 22.60 6.69
CA TRP A 135 31.38 21.96 5.40
C TRP A 135 32.89 21.93 5.05
N PRO A 136 33.71 22.98 5.31
CA PRO A 136 35.13 22.95 4.97
C PRO A 136 35.97 22.10 5.95
N LEU A 137 35.41 21.73 7.10
CA LEU A 137 36.08 21.02 8.19
C LEU A 137 35.55 19.59 8.39
N ARG A 138 34.63 19.12 7.53
CA ARG A 138 34.08 17.75 7.60
C ARG A 138 35.14 16.64 7.52
N TRP A 139 36.31 16.92 6.92
CA TRP A 139 37.43 15.97 6.88
C TRP A 139 38.01 15.62 8.26
N LEU A 140 37.80 16.46 9.28
CA LEU A 140 38.22 16.18 10.66
C LEU A 140 37.45 15.01 11.31
N ASN A 141 36.27 14.65 10.78
CA ASN A 141 35.54 13.46 11.23
C ASN A 141 36.30 12.15 10.95
N TYR A 142 37.28 12.15 10.02
CA TYR A 142 38.14 10.98 9.76
C TYR A 142 39.24 10.79 10.81
N PHE A 143 39.60 11.85 11.55
CA PHE A 143 40.67 11.83 12.54
C PHE A 143 40.17 11.74 13.98
N ILE A 144 38.91 12.08 14.23
CA ILE A 144 38.30 12.02 15.55
C ILE A 144 37.05 11.14 15.47
N PRO A 145 37.19 9.81 15.59
CA PRO A 145 36.04 8.93 15.71
C PRO A 145 35.37 9.07 17.08
N ASN A 146 34.11 8.64 17.19
CA ASN A 146 33.32 8.69 18.42
C ASN A 146 33.95 7.89 19.57
#